data_AF-A0A962T428-F1
#
_entry.id   AF-A0A962T428-F1
#
_cell.length_a   1.000
_cell.length_b   1.000
_cell.length_c   1.000
_cell.angle_alpha   90.00
_cell.angle_beta   90.00
_cell.angle_gamma   90.00
#
_symmetry.space_group_name_H-M   'P 1'
#
loop_
_entity.id
_entity.type
_entity.pdbx_description
1 polymer ?
#
loop_
_entity_poly.entity_id
_entity_poly.type
_entity_poly.pdbx_seq_one_letter_code
_entity_poly.pdbx_strand_id
1 'polypeptide(L)'
;MIDPRNQRSLLALRNALNALMVGAIAVLAAGCGGDDDNDSSPAVRRAAIQFQGQVNGQDFVCGATYENVGIGQPGTYQVTDWRFYVHDVELVKADGARRTLDLDQDGVWQ
;
A
#
# COMPACT_ATOMS: atom_id res chain seq x y z
N MET A 1 -29.51 -2.16 76.22
CA MET A 1 -29.06 -0.77 76.39
C MET A 1 -27.98 -0.53 75.33
N ILE A 2 -28.35 0.07 74.20
CA ILE A 2 -27.49 0.25 73.02
C ILE A 2 -27.25 1.76 72.88
N ASP A 3 -25.99 2.17 72.82
CA ASP A 3 -25.53 3.57 72.89
C ASP A 3 -25.82 4.34 71.59
N PRO A 4 -26.56 5.46 71.61
CA PRO A 4 -26.94 6.24 70.43
C PRO A 4 -25.78 7.02 69.77
N ARG A 5 -24.59 7.09 70.38
CA ARG A 5 -23.43 7.78 69.78
C ARG A 5 -22.76 6.98 68.66
N ASN A 6 -22.90 5.66 68.62
CA ASN A 6 -22.20 4.80 67.66
C ASN A 6 -22.91 4.68 66.29
N GLN A 7 -24.17 5.11 66.19
CA GLN A 7 -24.93 5.04 64.92
C GLN A 7 -24.59 6.18 63.95
N ARG A 8 -24.18 7.35 64.43
CA ARG A 8 -23.92 8.52 63.55
C ARG A 8 -22.65 8.35 62.70
N SER A 9 -21.61 7.71 63.23
CA SER A 9 -20.36 7.44 62.49
C SER A 9 -20.53 6.37 61.40
N LEU A 10 -21.41 5.38 61.63
CA LEU A 10 -21.66 4.31 60.67
C LEU A 10 -22.45 4.76 59.44
N LEU A 11 -23.36 5.73 59.58
CA LEU A 11 -24.05 6.33 58.43
C LEU A 11 -23.16 7.25 57.60
N ALA A 12 -22.26 8.01 58.24
CA ALA A 12 -21.31 8.88 57.53
C ALA A 12 -20.31 8.08 56.67
N LEU A 13 -19.82 6.93 57.19
CA LEU A 13 -18.95 6.03 56.42
C LEU A 13 -19.67 5.39 55.23
N ARG A 14 -20.92 4.96 55.40
CA ARG A 14 -21.73 4.34 54.33
C ARG A 14 -22.05 5.33 53.20
N ASN A 15 -22.32 6.60 53.54
CA ASN A 15 -22.56 7.64 52.54
C ASN A 15 -21.27 8.04 51.80
N ALA A 16 -20.12 8.06 52.47
CA ALA A 16 -18.82 8.32 51.83
C ALA A 16 -18.40 7.18 50.89
N LEU A 17 -18.64 5.92 51.27
CA LEU A 17 -18.40 4.74 50.43
C LEU A 17 -19.32 4.68 49.21
N ASN A 18 -20.60 5.04 49.33
CA ASN A 18 -21.53 5.09 48.20
C ASN A 18 -21.22 6.26 47.25
N ALA A 19 -20.77 7.42 47.75
CA ALA A 19 -20.36 8.54 46.92
C ALA A 19 -19.09 8.24 46.12
N LEU A 20 -18.16 7.45 46.68
CA LEU A 20 -16.94 7.03 45.99
C LEU A 20 -17.21 6.00 44.88
N MET A 21 -18.19 5.11 45.06
CA MET A 21 -18.57 4.11 44.06
C MET A 21 -19.36 4.68 42.86
N VAL A 22 -20.18 5.73 43.06
CA VAL A 22 -20.93 6.37 41.95
C VAL A 22 -20.03 7.28 41.11
N GLY A 23 -18.99 7.89 41.70
CA GLY A 23 -18.03 8.72 40.97
C GLY A 23 -17.12 7.94 40.01
N ALA A 24 -16.77 6.70 40.33
CA ALA A 24 -15.87 5.88 39.51
C ALA A 24 -16.47 5.40 38.19
N ILE A 25 -17.81 5.28 38.10
CA ILE A 25 -18.49 4.81 36.88
C ILE A 25 -18.63 5.93 35.85
N ALA A 26 -18.72 7.20 36.27
CA ALA A 26 -18.88 8.33 35.37
C ALA A 26 -17.60 8.70 34.59
N VAL A 27 -16.42 8.32 35.09
CA VAL A 27 -15.12 8.62 34.43
C VAL A 27 -14.80 7.62 33.30
N LEU A 28 -15.41 6.43 33.32
CA LEU A 28 -15.16 5.39 32.31
C LEU A 28 -16.02 5.53 31.04
N ALA A 29 -17.00 6.45 31.02
CA ALA A 29 -17.94 6.60 29.89
C ALA A 29 -17.55 7.67 28.85
N ALA A 30 -16.43 8.39 29.04
CA ALA A 30 -15.95 9.40 28.10
C ALA A 30 -14.88 8.89 27.11
N GLY A 31 -14.79 7.56 26.93
CA GLY A 31 -13.86 6.90 26.01
C GLY A 31 -14.57 6.10 24.93
N CYS A 32 -15.65 6.62 24.35
CA CYS A 32 -16.12 6.11 23.06
C CYS A 32 -15.19 6.72 22.00
N GLY A 33 -14.04 6.09 21.79
CA GLY A 33 -13.23 6.33 20.59
C GLY A 33 -14.11 5.93 19.42
N GLY A 34 -14.49 6.92 18.60
CA GLY A 34 -15.18 6.64 17.35
C GLY A 34 -14.30 5.69 16.56
N ASP A 35 -14.86 4.54 16.21
CA ASP A 35 -14.36 3.69 15.13
C ASP A 35 -14.57 4.52 13.85
N ASP A 36 -13.73 5.54 13.66
CA ASP A 36 -13.50 6.11 12.36
C ASP A 36 -12.80 4.98 11.59
N ASP A 37 -13.56 4.35 10.70
CA ASP A 37 -13.11 3.43 9.66
C ASP A 37 -12.05 4.12 8.79
N ASN A 38 -10.88 4.37 9.36
CA ASN A 38 -9.67 4.69 8.64
C ASN A 38 -9.19 3.37 8.05
N ASP A 39 -9.84 2.98 6.95
CA ASP A 39 -9.32 1.98 6.02
C ASP A 39 -8.01 2.54 5.44
N SER A 40 -6.95 2.48 6.23
CA SER A 40 -5.58 2.73 5.82
C SER A 40 -5.05 1.51 5.07
N SER A 41 -5.82 1.02 4.09
CA SER A 41 -5.32 0.10 3.11
C SER A 41 -4.22 0.81 2.32
N PRO A 42 -3.03 0.22 2.19
CA PRO A 42 -1.93 0.85 1.48
C PRO A 42 -2.37 1.18 0.04
N ALA A 43 -2.37 2.47 -0.30
CA ALA A 43 -2.73 2.93 -1.62
C ALA A 43 -1.74 2.37 -2.66
N VAL A 44 -2.20 1.42 -3.48
CA VAL A 44 -1.44 0.89 -4.61
C VAL A 44 -1.25 2.00 -5.65
N ARG A 45 0.01 2.24 -6.03
CA ARG A 45 0.36 3.19 -7.10
C ARG A 45 0.80 2.42 -8.32
N ARG A 46 0.12 2.64 -9.44
CA ARG A 46 0.49 2.08 -10.75
C ARG A 46 1.49 2.97 -11.46
N ALA A 47 2.42 2.35 -12.16
CA ALA A 47 3.36 2.98 -13.06
C ALA A 47 3.27 2.30 -14.43
N ALA A 48 3.50 3.07 -15.50
CA ALA A 48 3.52 2.54 -16.87
C ALA A 48 4.88 2.84 -17.50
N ILE A 49 5.46 1.83 -18.15
CA ILE A 49 6.69 1.95 -18.93
C ILE A 49 6.32 1.72 -20.39
N GLN A 50 6.62 2.70 -21.25
CA GLN A 50 6.29 2.63 -22.67
C GLN A 50 7.54 2.21 -23.46
N PHE A 51 7.36 1.29 -24.40
CA PHE A 51 8.43 0.80 -25.27
C PHE A 51 8.07 1.05 -26.74
N GLN A 52 9.08 1.38 -27.54
CA GLN A 52 8.95 1.49 -28.99
C GLN A 52 10.05 0.65 -29.65
N GLY A 53 9.64 -0.27 -30.53
CA GLY A 53 10.58 -1.02 -31.37
C GLY A 53 11.08 -0.14 -32.52
N GLN A 54 12.40 -0.12 -32.73
CA GLN A 54 13.03 0.60 -33.84
C GLN A 54 14.13 -0.25 -34.48
N VAL A 55 14.35 -0.06 -35.79
CA VAL A 55 15.45 -0.64 -36.55
C VAL A 55 16.24 0.51 -37.16
N ASN A 56 17.50 0.66 -36.76
CA ASN A 56 18.38 1.74 -37.24
C ASN A 56 17.76 3.15 -37.13
N GLY A 57 17.04 3.43 -36.04
CA GLY A 57 16.36 4.71 -35.79
C GLY A 57 15.05 4.92 -36.55
N GLN A 58 14.58 3.92 -37.31
CA GLN A 58 13.26 3.92 -37.96
C GLN A 58 12.28 3.07 -37.15
N ASP A 59 11.00 3.46 -37.14
CA ASP A 59 9.94 2.68 -36.47
C ASP A 59 9.86 1.26 -37.02
N PHE A 60 9.66 0.30 -36.12
CA PHE A 60 9.39 -1.07 -36.50
C PHE A 60 8.02 -1.19 -37.19
N VAL A 61 8.04 -1.80 -38.37
CA VAL A 61 6.89 -2.16 -39.20
C VAL A 61 7.04 -3.62 -39.62
N CYS A 62 6.04 -4.45 -39.30
CA CYS A 62 6.04 -5.87 -39.66
C CYS A 62 6.06 -6.06 -41.18
N GLY A 63 6.94 -6.94 -41.66
CA GLY A 63 7.12 -7.25 -43.08
C GLY A 63 8.01 -6.27 -43.84
N ALA A 64 8.39 -5.14 -43.24
CA ALA A 64 9.29 -4.17 -43.87
C ALA A 64 10.73 -4.70 -43.93
N THR A 65 11.45 -4.26 -44.96
CA THR A 65 12.88 -4.50 -45.13
C THR A 65 13.64 -3.23 -44.80
N TYR A 66 14.60 -3.34 -43.88
CA TYR A 66 15.48 -2.24 -43.48
C TYR A 66 16.85 -2.42 -44.12
N GLU A 67 17.42 -1.31 -44.58
CA GLU A 67 18.76 -1.27 -45.14
C GLU A 67 19.79 -0.99 -44.05
N ASN A 68 21.05 -1.32 -44.35
CA ASN A 68 22.20 -1.03 -43.50
C ASN A 68 22.10 -1.62 -42.07
N VAL A 69 21.46 -2.78 -41.94
CA VAL A 69 21.39 -3.50 -40.66
C VAL A 69 22.63 -4.38 -40.49
N GLY A 70 23.26 -4.33 -39.30
CA GLY A 70 24.46 -5.09 -38.94
C GLY A 70 25.76 -4.26 -38.94
N ILE A 71 26.81 -4.76 -38.27
CA ILE A 71 28.15 -4.14 -38.24
C ILE A 71 29.12 -5.00 -39.06
N GLY A 72 29.84 -4.40 -40.01
CA GLY A 72 30.87 -5.04 -40.83
C GLY A 72 30.51 -5.13 -42.32
N GLN A 73 29.40 -5.79 -42.64
CA GLN A 73 28.80 -5.77 -43.98
C GLN A 73 27.31 -5.41 -43.83
N PRO A 74 26.97 -4.12 -43.86
CA PRO A 74 25.58 -3.69 -43.75
C PRO A 74 24.75 -4.32 -44.87
N GLY A 75 23.64 -4.95 -44.52
CA GLY A 75 22.76 -5.63 -45.46
C GLY A 75 21.29 -5.25 -45.29
N THR A 76 20.45 -5.91 -46.08
CA THR A 76 19.00 -5.85 -45.93
C THR A 76 18.53 -6.82 -44.85
N TYR A 77 17.60 -6.38 -44.02
CA TYR A 77 16.94 -7.24 -43.03
C TYR A 77 15.43 -7.05 -43.14
N GLN A 78 14.72 -8.10 -43.57
CA GLN A 78 13.27 -8.14 -43.53
C GLN A 78 12.81 -8.66 -42.17
N VAL A 79 11.96 -7.88 -41.49
CA VAL A 79 11.50 -8.26 -40.17
C VAL A 79 10.14 -8.95 -40.24
N THR A 80 10.09 -10.17 -39.71
CA THR A 80 8.89 -11.02 -39.78
C THR A 80 8.21 -11.21 -38.43
N ASP A 81 8.95 -11.00 -37.34
CA ASP A 81 8.46 -11.15 -35.96
C ASP A 81 9.27 -10.25 -35.03
N TRP A 82 8.65 -9.76 -33.96
CA TRP A 82 9.29 -9.02 -32.89
C TRP A 82 8.66 -9.42 -31.56
N ARG A 83 9.48 -10.06 -30.71
CA ARG A 83 9.07 -10.49 -29.37
C ARG A 83 9.96 -9.81 -28.35
N PHE A 84 9.32 -9.13 -27.40
CA PHE A 84 9.98 -8.40 -26.33
C PHE A 84 9.35 -8.82 -25.01
N TYR A 85 10.19 -9.28 -24.07
CA TYR A 85 9.75 -9.79 -22.77
C TYR A 85 10.37 -8.95 -21.67
N VAL A 86 9.58 -8.56 -20.68
CA VAL A 86 10.00 -7.80 -19.50
C VAL A 86 9.84 -8.68 -18.28
N HIS A 87 10.82 -8.70 -17.39
CA HIS A 87 10.74 -9.45 -16.13
C HIS A 87 11.57 -8.75 -15.04
N ASP A 88 11.37 -9.16 -13.79
CA ASP A 88 12.14 -8.69 -12.62
C ASP A 88 12.23 -7.16 -12.48
N VAL A 89 11.10 -6.46 -12.66
CA VAL A 89 11.08 -5.00 -12.58
C VAL A 89 11.22 -4.53 -11.12
N GLU A 90 12.16 -3.63 -10.88
CA GLU A 90 12.42 -3.04 -9.56
C GLU A 90 12.30 -1.51 -9.60
N LEU A 91 11.64 -0.93 -8.59
CA LEU A 91 11.74 0.48 -8.27
C LEU A 91 13.03 0.74 -7.48
N VAL A 92 13.93 1.54 -8.04
CA VAL A 92 15.11 2.06 -7.35
C VAL A 92 14.78 3.43 -6.76
N LYS A 93 14.92 3.56 -5.44
CA LYS A 93 14.70 4.81 -4.71
C LYS A 93 15.95 5.69 -4.70
N ALA A 94 15.78 6.95 -4.31
CA ALA A 94 16.88 7.92 -4.23
C ALA A 94 18.01 7.52 -3.26
N ASP A 95 17.69 6.72 -2.23
CA ASP A 95 18.66 6.16 -1.27
C ASP A 95 19.33 4.88 -1.77
N GLY A 96 19.02 4.42 -2.99
CA GLY A 96 19.54 3.20 -3.58
C GLY A 96 18.78 1.93 -3.18
N ALA A 97 17.79 2.00 -2.30
CA ALA A 97 16.97 0.85 -1.95
C ALA A 97 16.11 0.40 -3.15
N ARG A 98 15.95 -0.92 -3.30
CA ARG A 98 15.20 -1.52 -4.40
C ARG A 98 13.92 -2.18 -3.90
N ARG A 99 12.87 -2.13 -4.71
CA ARG A 99 11.57 -2.73 -4.43
C ARG A 99 11.04 -3.39 -5.69
N THR A 100 10.88 -4.70 -5.66
CA THR A 100 10.23 -5.45 -6.74
C THR A 100 8.82 -4.91 -6.97
N LEU A 101 8.45 -4.81 -8.24
CA LEU A 101 7.11 -4.42 -8.68
C LEU A 101 6.40 -5.64 -9.25
N ASP A 102 5.11 -5.76 -8.94
CA ASP A 102 4.23 -6.71 -9.61
C ASP A 102 3.91 -6.17 -11.01
N LEU A 103 4.03 -7.04 -12.01
CA LEU A 103 3.62 -6.73 -13.38
C LEU A 103 2.14 -7.05 -13.55
N ASP A 104 1.38 -6.10 -14.09
CA ASP A 104 0.03 -6.39 -14.57
C ASP A 104 0.13 -7.43 -15.70
N GLN A 105 -0.54 -8.57 -15.54
CA GLN A 105 -0.57 -9.65 -16.52
C GLN A 105 -1.80 -9.49 -17.40
N ASP A 106 -1.61 -9.54 -18.72
CA ASP A 106 -2.70 -9.52 -19.69
C ASP A 106 -3.15 -10.92 -20.11
N GLY A 107 -2.37 -11.96 -19.74
CA GLY A 107 -2.66 -13.36 -20.02
C GLY A 107 -2.50 -13.74 -21.48
N VAL A 108 -1.94 -12.86 -22.31
CA VAL A 108 -1.69 -13.12 -23.74
C VAL A 108 -0.22 -13.46 -23.97
N TRP A 109 0.69 -12.68 -23.37
CA TRP A 109 2.13 -12.81 -23.58
C TRP A 109 2.93 -12.90 -22.28
N GLN A 110 2.33 -12.44 -21.16
CA GLN A 110 2.68 -12.72 -19.77
C GLN A 110 1.40 -12.76 -18.93
#